data_AF-A0A8C1ZXQ7-F1
#
_entry.id   AF-A0A8C1ZXQ7-F1
#
_cell.length_a   1.000
_cell.length_b   1.000
_cell.length_c   1.000
_cell.angle_alpha   90.00
_cell.angle_beta   90.00
_cell.angle_gamma   90.00
#
_symmetry.space_group_name_H-M   'P 1'
#
loop_
_entity.id
_entity.type
_entity.pdbx_description
1 polymer ?
#
loop_
_entity_poly.entity_id
_entity_poly.type
_entity_poly.pdbx_seq_one_letter_code
_entity_poly.pdbx_strand_id
1 'polypeptide(L)'
;MDRFRFCGDLDCPDWVLAEISTLARMSSVKMKLLCVQVIKDLLDEGIDYDKVSKLTSDAKFESGDIKASIAVLSFILSSAAKHDVDSDSLSSELQQLGLPKEHTTGLCKSYEDKHSKKIETQSRAFTEV
;
A
#
# COMPACT_ATOMS: atom_id res chain seq x y z
N MET A 1 14.94 -9.58 -14.23
CA MET A 1 14.81 -8.23 -13.65
C MET A 1 13.39 -7.79 -13.89
N ASP A 2 12.55 -7.94 -12.88
CA ASP A 2 11.17 -7.48 -12.89
C ASP A 2 11.20 -5.98 -12.63
N ARG A 3 11.05 -5.18 -13.69
CA ARG A 3 10.98 -3.73 -13.59
C ARG A 3 9.55 -3.36 -13.28
N PHE A 4 9.35 -2.62 -12.19
CA PHE A 4 8.02 -2.20 -11.79
C PHE A 4 7.75 -0.78 -12.27
N ARG A 5 6.71 -0.60 -13.08
CA ARG A 5 6.20 0.70 -13.52
C ARG A 5 5.80 1.56 -12.35
N PHE A 6 5.20 1.00 -11.30
CA PHE A 6 4.89 1.76 -10.09
C PHE A 6 6.16 2.28 -9.40
N CYS A 7 7.31 1.64 -9.57
CA CYS A 7 8.63 2.13 -9.12
C CYS A 7 9.36 2.99 -10.16
N GLY A 8 8.75 3.28 -11.31
CA GLY A 8 9.40 4.01 -12.41
C GLY A 8 10.40 3.19 -13.21
N ASP A 9 10.08 1.92 -13.49
CA ASP A 9 10.95 0.94 -14.15
C ASP A 9 12.22 0.60 -13.35
N LEU A 10 12.21 0.88 -12.04
CA LEU A 10 13.25 0.54 -11.09
C LEU A 10 12.92 -0.76 -10.34
N ASP A 11 13.95 -1.37 -9.73
CA ASP A 11 13.78 -2.47 -8.80
C ASP A 11 13.04 -2.00 -7.53
N CYS A 12 12.16 -2.86 -7.03
CA CYS A 12 11.46 -2.61 -5.78
C CYS A 12 12.46 -2.74 -4.61
N PRO A 13 12.46 -1.83 -3.62
CA PRO A 13 13.36 -1.92 -2.48
C PRO A 13 13.18 -3.24 -1.71
N ASP A 14 14.26 -3.79 -1.16
CA ASP A 14 14.21 -5.04 -0.37
C ASP A 14 13.24 -4.95 0.81
N TRP A 15 13.16 -3.77 1.46
CA TRP A 15 12.22 -3.55 2.56
C TRP A 15 10.76 -3.64 2.10
N VAL A 16 10.43 -3.19 0.88
CA VAL A 16 9.08 -3.34 0.32
C VAL A 16 8.80 -4.81 0.05
N LEU A 17 9.73 -5.51 -0.60
CA LEU A 17 9.61 -6.95 -0.89
C LEU A 17 9.44 -7.81 0.36
N ALA A 18 10.17 -7.50 1.44
CA ALA A 18 10.03 -8.18 2.72
C ALA A 18 8.61 -8.02 3.28
N GLU A 19 8.09 -6.79 3.25
CA GLU A 19 6.76 -6.46 3.77
C GLU A 19 5.61 -6.92 2.85
N ILE A 20 5.84 -7.02 1.54
CA ILE A 20 4.87 -7.62 0.59
C ILE A 20 4.51 -9.05 1.03
N SER A 21 5.50 -9.83 1.46
CA SER A 21 5.26 -11.18 1.99
C SER A 21 4.42 -11.17 3.26
N THR A 22 4.62 -10.16 4.11
CA THR A 22 3.82 -9.91 5.32
C THR A 22 2.38 -9.51 4.97
N LEU A 23 2.18 -8.64 3.97
CA LEU A 23 0.87 -8.25 3.46
C LEU A 23 0.12 -9.43 2.83
N ALA A 24 0.81 -10.30 2.10
CA ALA A 24 0.23 -11.49 1.49
C ALA A 24 -0.29 -12.49 2.54
N ARG A 25 0.34 -12.54 3.71
CA ARG A 25 -0.11 -13.34 4.88
C ARG A 25 -1.34 -12.77 5.58
N MET A 26 -1.63 -11.49 5.40
CA MET A 26 -2.78 -10.83 6.00
C MET A 26 -4.07 -11.17 5.24
N SER A 27 -5.24 -11.11 5.87
CA SER A 27 -6.52 -11.38 5.19
C SER A 27 -6.92 -10.25 4.23
N SER A 28 -7.63 -10.57 3.15
CA SER A 28 -8.11 -9.62 2.12
C SER A 28 -8.97 -8.48 2.71
N VAL A 29 -9.70 -8.75 3.81
CA VAL A 29 -10.48 -7.72 4.54
C VAL A 29 -9.57 -6.68 5.20
N LYS A 30 -8.53 -7.13 5.91
CA LYS A 30 -7.59 -6.25 6.63
C LYS A 30 -6.79 -5.39 5.65
N MET A 31 -6.37 -5.99 4.53
CA MET A 31 -5.74 -5.27 3.41
C MET A 31 -6.61 -4.11 2.92
N LYS A 32 -7.88 -4.37 2.62
CA LYS A 32 -8.81 -3.34 2.15
C LYS A 32 -8.97 -2.21 3.18
N LEU A 33 -9.10 -2.55 4.47
CA LEU A 33 -9.25 -1.56 5.53
C LEU A 33 -7.99 -0.71 5.71
N LEU A 34 -6.81 -1.33 5.66
CA LEU A 34 -5.53 -0.63 5.70
C LEU A 34 -5.35 0.28 4.50
N CYS A 35 -5.65 -0.19 3.29
CA CYS A 35 -5.65 0.66 2.09
C CYS A 35 -6.49 1.92 2.29
N VAL A 36 -7.71 1.79 2.81
CA VAL A 36 -8.59 2.96 3.05
C VAL A 36 -7.96 3.93 4.05
N GLN A 37 -7.29 3.44 5.10
CA GLN A 37 -6.61 4.29 6.07
C GLN A 37 -5.38 4.97 5.49
N VAL A 38 -4.54 4.22 4.78
CA VAL A 38 -3.36 4.74 4.07
C VAL A 38 -3.77 5.81 3.05
N ILE A 39 -4.85 5.59 2.32
CA ILE A 39 -5.36 6.59 1.37
C ILE A 39 -5.84 7.84 2.09
N LYS A 40 -6.47 7.71 3.27
CA LYS A 40 -6.83 8.87 4.10
C LYS A 40 -5.59 9.65 4.55
N ASP A 41 -4.52 8.95 4.92
CA ASP A 41 -3.23 9.57 5.24
C ASP A 41 -2.69 10.39 4.07
N LEU A 42 -2.70 9.79 2.87
CA LEU A 42 -2.27 10.44 1.63
C LEU A 42 -3.12 11.66 1.28
N LEU A 43 -4.37 11.71 1.75
CA LEU A 43 -5.29 12.83 1.58
C LEU A 43 -5.23 13.85 2.73
N ASP A 44 -4.28 13.74 3.65
CA ASP A 44 -4.17 14.58 4.85
C ASP A 44 -5.40 14.48 5.78
N GLU A 45 -6.24 13.45 5.61
CA GLU A 45 -7.34 13.11 6.54
C GLU A 45 -6.80 12.39 7.80
N GLY A 46 -5.58 11.84 7.72
CA GLY A 46 -4.88 11.12 8.79
C GLY A 46 -5.33 9.67 9.00
N ILE A 47 -4.45 8.88 9.63
CA ILE A 47 -4.69 7.46 9.95
C ILE A 47 -5.22 7.31 11.38
N ASP A 48 -6.31 6.55 11.51
CA ASP A 48 -6.82 6.11 12.81
C ASP A 48 -6.07 4.85 13.26
N TYR A 49 -4.90 5.04 13.88
CA TYR A 49 -4.05 3.94 14.36
C TYR A 49 -4.73 3.06 15.41
N ASP A 50 -5.65 3.61 16.22
CA ASP A 50 -6.43 2.82 17.19
C ASP A 50 -7.33 1.80 16.47
N LYS A 51 -8.05 2.24 15.43
CA LYS A 51 -8.83 1.33 14.57
C LYS A 51 -7.95 0.33 13.85
N VAL A 52 -6.86 0.78 13.23
CA VAL A 52 -5.96 -0.12 12.50
C VAL A 52 -5.40 -1.18 13.45
N SER A 53 -4.91 -0.78 14.62
CA SER A 53 -4.38 -1.69 15.63
C SER A 53 -5.42 -2.72 16.07
N LYS A 54 -6.68 -2.32 16.28
CA LYS A 54 -7.76 -3.26 16.62
C LYS A 54 -8.05 -4.26 15.50
N LEU A 55 -8.01 -3.79 14.25
CA LEU A 55 -8.24 -4.64 13.07
C LEU A 55 -7.11 -5.63 12.80
N THR A 56 -5.87 -5.23 13.08
CA THR A 56 -4.67 -6.07 12.88
C THR A 56 -4.30 -6.89 14.11
N SER A 57 -4.92 -6.64 15.28
CA SER A 57 -4.74 -7.41 16.52
C SER A 57 -4.96 -8.92 16.30
N ASP A 58 -5.94 -9.26 15.47
CA ASP A 58 -6.28 -10.65 15.14
C ASP A 58 -5.20 -11.36 14.28
N ALA A 59 -4.37 -10.58 13.58
CA ALA A 59 -3.28 -11.10 12.74
C ALA A 59 -1.95 -11.30 13.50
N LYS A 60 -1.88 -11.00 14.81
CA LYS A 60 -0.64 -10.90 15.60
C LYS A 60 0.37 -9.87 15.06
N PHE A 61 -0.13 -8.82 14.40
CA PHE A 61 0.73 -7.74 13.93
C PHE A 61 1.03 -6.81 15.09
N GLU A 62 2.30 -6.52 15.31
CA GLU A 62 2.74 -5.56 16.29
C GLU A 62 2.66 -4.14 15.73
N SER A 63 2.88 -3.14 16.58
CA SER A 63 2.93 -1.74 16.14
C SER A 63 3.94 -1.50 15.02
N GLY A 64 5.01 -2.31 14.98
CA GLY A 64 6.01 -2.32 13.91
C GLY A 64 5.42 -2.81 12.58
N ASP A 65 4.82 -4.01 12.55
CA ASP A 65 4.24 -4.59 11.32
C ASP A 65 3.14 -3.71 10.73
N ILE A 66 2.33 -3.09 11.60
CA ILE A 66 1.27 -2.17 11.17
C ILE A 66 1.87 -0.96 10.46
N LYS A 67 2.87 -0.31 11.06
CA LYS A 67 3.54 0.84 10.45
C LYS A 67 4.23 0.45 9.15
N ALA A 68 4.88 -0.70 9.11
CA ALA A 68 5.56 -1.21 7.91
C ALA A 68 4.55 -1.51 6.79
N SER A 69 3.41 -2.11 7.12
CA SER A 69 2.30 -2.35 6.18
C SER A 69 1.75 -1.04 5.61
N ILE A 70 1.51 -0.03 6.47
CA ILE A 70 1.06 1.30 6.06
C ILE A 70 2.10 1.96 5.15
N ALA A 71 3.38 1.89 5.54
CA ALA A 71 4.49 2.47 4.81
C ALA A 71 4.64 1.87 3.40
N VAL A 72 4.54 0.54 3.27
CA VAL A 72 4.54 -0.14 1.97
C VAL A 72 3.34 0.25 1.13
N LEU A 73 2.14 0.23 1.70
CA LEU A 73 0.92 0.58 0.97
C LEU A 73 0.97 2.03 0.48
N SER A 74 1.42 2.94 1.34
CA SER A 74 1.60 4.35 1.02
C SER A 74 2.62 4.52 -0.09
N PHE A 75 3.75 3.83 0.00
CA PHE A 75 4.79 3.85 -1.03
C PHE A 75 4.28 3.32 -2.37
N ILE A 76 3.59 2.18 -2.39
CA ILE A 76 3.02 1.59 -3.62
C ILE A 76 2.02 2.56 -4.26
N LEU A 77 1.05 3.06 -3.49
CA LEU A 77 0.00 3.95 -3.99
C LEU A 77 0.55 5.29 -4.44
N SER A 78 1.46 5.88 -3.66
CA SER A 78 2.10 7.15 -3.99
C SER A 78 3.02 7.02 -5.20
N SER A 79 3.76 5.92 -5.33
CA SER A 79 4.65 5.71 -6.47
C SER A 79 3.83 5.41 -7.73
N ALA A 80 2.79 4.58 -7.64
CA ALA A 80 1.83 4.36 -8.72
C ALA A 80 1.19 5.68 -9.20
N ALA A 81 0.73 6.52 -8.27
CA ALA A 81 0.16 7.83 -8.60
C ALA A 81 1.20 8.76 -9.26
N LYS A 82 2.42 8.80 -8.73
CA LYS A 82 3.51 9.64 -9.25
C LYS A 82 3.95 9.23 -10.66
N HIS A 83 3.91 7.93 -10.96
CA HIS A 83 4.28 7.37 -12.25
C HIS A 83 3.08 7.23 -13.21
N ASP A 84 1.92 7.76 -12.83
CA ASP A 84 0.67 7.69 -13.62
C ASP A 84 0.32 6.25 -14.04
N VAL A 85 0.44 5.32 -13.09
CA VAL A 85 0.20 3.89 -13.33
C VAL A 85 -1.29 3.58 -13.13
N ASP A 86 -1.90 2.99 -14.15
CA ASP A 86 -3.27 2.49 -14.10
C ASP A 86 -3.44 1.38 -13.06
N SER A 87 -4.64 1.28 -12.49
CA SER A 87 -4.98 0.24 -11.52
C SER A 87 -4.79 -1.19 -12.05
N ASP A 88 -5.04 -1.42 -13.34
CA ASP A 88 -4.85 -2.72 -13.98
C ASP A 88 -3.37 -3.13 -14.01
N SER A 89 -2.50 -2.19 -14.41
CA SER A 89 -1.05 -2.35 -14.38
C SER A 89 -0.56 -2.58 -12.95
N LEU A 90 -0.93 -1.72 -12.01
CA LEU A 90 -0.57 -1.85 -10.59
C LEU A 90 -0.99 -3.20 -10.02
N SER A 91 -2.18 -3.68 -10.37
CA SER A 91 -2.69 -4.98 -9.90
C SER A 91 -1.82 -6.14 -10.37
N SER A 92 -1.35 -6.09 -11.62
CA SER A 92 -0.52 -7.12 -12.23
C SER A 92 0.87 -7.14 -11.59
N GLU A 93 1.44 -5.96 -11.35
CA GLU A 93 2.74 -5.80 -10.71
C GLU A 93 2.75 -6.30 -9.27
N LEU A 94 1.74 -5.94 -8.48
CA LEU A 94 1.60 -6.42 -7.11
C LEU A 94 1.41 -7.94 -7.05
N GLN A 95 0.69 -8.52 -8.02
CA GLN A 95 0.56 -9.98 -8.15
C GLN A 95 1.91 -10.63 -8.46
N GLN A 96 2.74 -10.03 -9.32
CA GLN A 96 4.09 -10.51 -9.60
C GLN A 96 5.02 -10.43 -8.39
N LEU A 97 4.85 -9.41 -7.53
CA LEU A 97 5.57 -9.29 -6.26
C LEU A 97 5.17 -10.36 -5.22
N GLY A 98 4.04 -11.04 -5.43
CA GLY A 98 3.55 -12.12 -4.55
C GLY A 98 2.26 -11.78 -3.80
N LEU A 99 1.60 -10.64 -4.08
CA LEU A 99 0.28 -10.38 -3.49
C LEU A 99 -0.78 -11.28 -4.11
N PRO A 100 -1.72 -11.80 -3.31
CA PRO A 100 -2.87 -12.50 -3.84
C PRO A 100 -3.75 -11.56 -4.67
N LYS A 101 -4.37 -12.10 -5.72
CA LYS A 101 -5.29 -11.34 -6.60
C LYS A 101 -6.43 -10.67 -5.84
N GLU A 102 -6.89 -11.28 -4.75
CA GLU A 102 -7.92 -10.70 -3.89
C GLU A 102 -7.48 -9.38 -3.24
N HIS A 103 -6.22 -9.33 -2.77
CA HIS A 103 -5.61 -8.15 -2.16
C HIS A 103 -5.39 -7.05 -3.19
N THR A 104 -4.83 -7.40 -4.34
CA THR A 104 -4.58 -6.43 -5.41
C THR A 104 -5.89 -5.85 -5.95
N THR A 105 -6.93 -6.66 -6.10
CA THR A 105 -8.27 -6.18 -6.50
C THR A 105 -8.83 -5.17 -5.48
N GLY A 106 -8.67 -5.42 -4.19
CA GLY A 106 -9.12 -4.52 -3.13
C GLY A 106 -8.34 -3.20 -3.10
N LEU A 107 -7.01 -3.28 -3.27
CA LEU A 107 -6.13 -2.12 -3.34
C LEU A 107 -6.43 -1.27 -4.57
N CYS A 108 -6.50 -1.88 -5.75
CA CYS A 108 -6.74 -1.19 -7.02
C CYS A 108 -8.10 -0.49 -7.06
N LYS A 109 -9.16 -1.12 -6.52
CA LYS A 109 -10.45 -0.45 -6.36
C LYS A 109 -10.37 0.79 -5.46
N SER A 110 -9.63 0.69 -4.37
CA SER A 110 -9.47 1.81 -3.43
C SER A 110 -8.63 2.93 -4.05
N TYR A 111 -7.63 2.57 -4.86
CA TYR A 111 -6.82 3.49 -5.65
C TYR A 111 -7.66 4.21 -6.72
N GLU A 112 -8.42 3.51 -7.56
CA GLU A 112 -9.26 4.11 -8.63
C GLU A 112 -10.31 5.08 -8.09
N ASP A 113 -11.02 4.70 -7.03
CA ASP A 113 -12.05 5.53 -6.40
C ASP A 113 -11.50 6.91 -5.98
N LYS A 114 -10.20 6.94 -5.65
CA LYS A 114 -9.53 8.10 -5.06
C LYS A 114 -8.52 8.77 -6.00
N HIS A 115 -8.09 8.11 -7.08
CA HIS A 115 -7.26 8.70 -8.15
C HIS A 115 -7.96 9.92 -8.79
N SER A 116 -9.29 9.92 -8.81
CA SER A 116 -10.10 11.09 -9.22
C SER A 116 -9.95 12.31 -8.28
N LYS A 117 -9.51 12.11 -7.03
CA LYS A 117 -9.20 13.15 -6.05
C LYS A 117 -7.69 13.21 -5.87
N LYS A 118 -7.01 13.72 -6.90
CA LYS A 118 -5.58 14.12 -6.93
C LYS A 118 -4.78 13.68 -5.71
N ILE A 119 -4.18 12.49 -5.80
CA ILE A 119 -3.00 12.13 -4.99
C ILE A 119 -1.83 12.95 -5.55
N GLU A 120 -1.94 14.27 -5.45
CA GLU A 120 -0.92 15.23 -5.81
C GLU A 120 -0.44 15.78 -4.48
N THR A 121 0.85 15.55 -4.15
CA THR A 121 1.55 16.00 -2.92
C THR A 121 1.37 14.98 -1.77
N GLN A 122 2.40 14.45 -1.11
CA GLN A 122 3.62 15.10 -0.60
C GLN A 122 4.84 14.16 -0.58
N SER A 123 5.98 14.71 -1.01
CA SER A 123 7.33 14.33 -0.61
C SER A 123 7.57 14.56 0.89
N ARG A 124 6.72 14.05 1.78
CA ARG A 124 6.96 14.08 3.22
C ARG A 124 7.72 12.83 3.63
N ALA A 125 9.03 12.98 3.55
CA ALA A 125 10.05 12.35 4.37
C ALA A 125 9.64 11.05 5.10
N PHE A 126 10.10 9.93 4.56
CA PHE A 126 10.20 8.63 5.23
C PHE A 126 11.21 8.63 6.41
N THR A 127 11.41 9.76 7.12
CA THR A 127 12.63 10.00 7.93
C THR A 127 12.41 10.13 9.44
N GLU A 128 11.21 9.91 9.99
CA GLU A 128 11.06 9.94 11.46
C GLU A 128 10.20 8.78 11.98
N VAL A 129 10.80 7.58 12.04
CA VAL A 129 10.54 6.59 13.10
C VAL A 129 11.84 5.98 13.60
#